data_AF-A0A9P6ILP1-F1
#
_entry.id   AF-A0A9P6ILP1-F1
#
_cell.length_a   1.000
_cell.length_b   1.000
_cell.length_c   1.000
_cell.angle_alpha   90.00
_cell.angle_beta   90.00
_cell.angle_gamma   90.00
#
_symmetry.space_group_name_H-M   'P 1'
#
loop_
_entity.id
_entity.type
_entity.pdbx_description
1 polymer ?
#
loop_
_entity_poly.entity_id
_entity_poly.type
_entity_poly.pdbx_seq_one_letter_code
_entity_poly.pdbx_strand_id
1 'polypeptide(L)'
;MAMDNKTVRDAIQIHGTDPQFLIEKILRKRIYECHYWKEHCFGLTESTILEKAYTLTYIGGQYGVQKPTDFICLVLKLLQLQPREEIVIKYITGLSESDNNK
;
A
#
# COMPACT_ATOMS: atom_id res chain seq x y z
N MET A 1 -0.21 21.75 3.65
CA MET A 1 0.94 20.83 3.69
C MET A 1 0.95 20.03 2.40
N ALA A 2 2.01 20.12 1.61
CA ALA A 2 2.15 19.28 0.42
C ALA A 2 2.56 17.87 0.88
N MET A 3 1.69 16.88 0.72
CA MET A 3 2.04 15.48 0.91
C MET A 3 3.05 15.07 -0.18
N ASP A 4 4.21 14.59 0.23
CA ASP A 4 5.19 14.03 -0.69
C ASP A 4 4.85 12.55 -0.93
N ASN A 5 4.31 12.22 -2.11
CA ASN A 5 3.93 10.86 -2.50
C ASN A 5 5.10 10.10 -3.18
N LYS A 6 6.34 10.50 -2.89
CA LYS A 6 7.54 9.80 -3.37
C LYS A 6 7.72 8.46 -2.66
N THR A 7 8.31 7.51 -3.38
CA THR A 7 8.77 6.24 -2.82
C THR A 7 9.82 6.53 -1.74
N VAL A 8 9.89 5.68 -0.72
CA VAL A 8 10.90 5.80 0.34
C VAL A 8 12.31 5.82 -0.25
N ARG A 9 13.23 6.56 0.38
CA ARG A 9 14.54 6.90 -0.22
C ARG A 9 15.46 5.70 -0.43
N ASP A 10 15.30 4.69 0.40
CA ASP A 10 16.02 3.44 0.44
C ASP A 10 15.37 2.35 -0.42
N ALA A 11 14.27 2.66 -1.12
CA ALA A 11 13.64 1.71 -2.01
C ALA A 11 14.54 1.39 -3.21
N ILE A 12 14.65 0.10 -3.51
CA ILE A 12 15.28 -0.42 -4.72
C ILE A 12 14.29 -0.41 -5.88
N GLN A 13 14.82 -0.40 -7.10
CA GLN A 13 14.00 -0.55 -8.30
C GLN A 13 13.43 -1.97 -8.40
N ILE A 14 12.18 -2.07 -8.83
CA ILE A 14 11.50 -3.35 -9.09
C ILE A 14 11.10 -3.39 -10.55
N HIS A 15 11.42 -4.48 -11.24
CA HIS A 15 11.26 -4.61 -12.70
C HIS A 15 11.91 -3.45 -13.49
N GLY A 16 13.05 -2.94 -13.01
CA GLY A 16 13.80 -1.86 -13.65
C GLY A 16 13.15 -0.48 -13.55
N THR A 17 12.19 -0.28 -12.64
CA THR A 17 11.50 1.00 -12.47
C THR A 17 11.22 1.31 -11.00
N ASP A 18 10.71 2.50 -10.72
CA ASP A 18 10.20 2.86 -9.40
C ASP A 18 9.03 1.91 -9.05
N PRO A 19 9.02 1.27 -7.88
CA PRO A 19 7.97 0.32 -7.50
C PRO A 19 6.54 0.87 -7.66
N GLN A 20 6.32 2.16 -7.39
CA GLN A 20 5.00 2.76 -7.59
C GLN A 20 4.58 2.75 -9.06
N PHE A 21 5.52 2.74 -10.01
CA PHE A 21 5.22 2.79 -11.44
C PHE A 21 4.66 1.50 -12.02
N LEU A 22 4.61 0.42 -11.23
CA LEU A 22 3.85 -0.78 -11.55
C LEU A 22 2.33 -0.52 -11.65
N ILE A 23 1.84 0.56 -11.02
CA ILE A 23 0.46 1.04 -11.21
C ILE A 23 0.46 2.16 -12.25
N GLU A 24 -0.47 2.14 -13.21
CA GLU A 24 -0.55 3.13 -14.28
C GLU A 24 -0.62 4.59 -13.77
N LYS A 25 0.03 5.51 -14.49
CA LYS A 25 0.14 6.93 -14.12
C LYS A 25 -1.21 7.59 -13.83
N ILE A 26 -2.24 7.28 -14.62
CA ILE A 26 -3.58 7.87 -14.45
C ILE A 26 -4.21 7.38 -13.13
N LEU A 27 -4.13 6.07 -12.86
CA LEU A 27 -4.66 5.49 -11.63
C LEU A 27 -3.91 6.01 -10.39
N ARG A 28 -2.58 6.15 -10.42
CA ARG A 28 -1.82 6.73 -9.29
C ARG A 28 -2.29 8.14 -8.94
N LYS A 29 -2.53 8.99 -9.94
CA LYS A 29 -3.08 10.33 -9.70
C LYS A 29 -4.44 10.27 -9.02
N ARG A 30 -5.33 9.38 -9.47
CA ARG A 30 -6.65 9.16 -8.84
C ARG A 30 -6.52 8.65 -7.41
N ILE A 31 -5.57 7.77 -7.13
CA ILE A 31 -5.28 7.29 -5.78
C ILE A 31 -4.84 8.45 -4.88
N TYR A 32 -3.84 9.25 -5.28
CA TYR A 32 -3.36 10.37 -4.46
C TYR A 32 -4.44 11.44 -4.20
N GLU A 33 -5.38 11.59 -5.12
CA GLU A 33 -6.48 12.56 -5.02
C GLU A 33 -7.66 12.05 -4.18
N CYS A 34 -7.82 10.73 -4.01
CA CYS A 34 -8.98 10.15 -3.34
C CYS A 34 -8.97 10.42 -1.82
N HIS A 35 -10.16 10.33 -1.23
CA HIS A 35 -10.35 10.59 0.20
C HIS A 35 -9.63 9.56 1.06
N TYR A 36 -9.77 8.27 0.74
CA TYR A 36 -9.13 7.18 1.48
C TYR A 36 -7.61 7.35 1.57
N TRP A 37 -6.94 7.75 0.48
CA TRP A 37 -5.50 7.99 0.51
C TRP A 37 -5.11 9.12 1.47
N LYS A 38 -5.83 10.24 1.40
CA LYS A 38 -5.53 11.43 2.20
C LYS A 38 -5.79 11.21 3.69
N GLU A 39 -6.82 10.45 4.04
CA GLU A 39 -7.22 10.26 5.44
C GLU A 39 -6.63 9.01 6.08
N HIS A 40 -6.52 7.92 5.33
CA HIS A 40 -6.13 6.62 5.89
C HIS A 40 -4.75 6.15 5.46
N CYS A 41 -4.23 6.63 4.33
CA CYS A 41 -2.89 6.25 3.84
C CYS A 41 -1.79 7.24 4.26
N PHE A 42 -2.13 8.33 4.96
CA PHE A 42 -1.15 9.26 5.50
C PHE A 42 -0.41 8.64 6.70
N GLY A 43 0.92 8.71 6.69
CA GLY A 43 1.74 8.23 7.80
C GLY A 43 1.69 6.71 8.06
N LEU A 44 1.06 5.93 7.18
CA LEU A 44 1.09 4.47 7.29
C LEU A 44 2.53 3.95 7.19
N THR A 45 2.81 2.96 8.03
CA THR A 45 4.07 2.22 8.06
C THR A 45 3.81 0.77 7.68
N GLU A 46 4.88 0.02 7.48
CA GLU A 46 4.82 -1.43 7.28
C GLU A 46 4.12 -2.17 8.43
N SER A 47 4.16 -1.67 9.67
CA SER A 47 3.46 -2.34 10.77
C SER A 47 1.96 -2.02 10.82
N THR A 48 1.55 -0.79 10.47
CA THR A 48 0.18 -0.31 10.66
C THR A 48 -0.73 -0.52 9.45
N ILE A 49 -0.18 -0.86 8.29
CA ILE A 49 -0.96 -1.07 7.08
C ILE A 49 -1.95 -2.24 7.18
N LEU A 50 -1.59 -3.28 7.93
CA LEU A 50 -2.46 -4.44 8.15
C LEU A 50 -3.76 -4.06 8.85
N GLU A 51 -3.73 -3.12 9.81
CA GLU A 51 -4.92 -2.65 10.52
C GLU A 51 -5.96 -2.07 9.54
N LYS A 52 -5.49 -1.37 8.49
CA LYS A 52 -6.36 -0.87 7.42
C LYS A 52 -6.82 -1.99 6.50
N ALA A 53 -5.92 -2.92 6.15
CA ALA A 53 -6.25 -4.05 5.30
C ALA A 53 -7.36 -4.94 5.90
N TYR A 54 -7.32 -5.18 7.22
CA TYR A 54 -8.35 -5.97 7.92
C TYR A 54 -9.75 -5.35 7.89
N THR A 55 -9.86 -4.02 7.71
CA THR A 55 -11.17 -3.35 7.59
C THR A 55 -11.79 -3.48 6.20
N LEU A 56 -11.02 -3.93 5.20
CA LEU A 56 -11.51 -4.07 3.84
C LEU A 56 -12.38 -5.32 3.70
N THR A 57 -13.54 -5.16 3.08
CA THR A 57 -14.49 -6.26 2.81
C THR A 57 -14.47 -6.69 1.34
N TYR A 58 -13.60 -6.10 0.53
CA TYR A 58 -13.56 -6.29 -0.92
C TYR A 58 -12.14 -6.13 -1.48
N ILE A 59 -11.91 -6.77 -2.63
CA ILE A 59 -10.69 -6.66 -3.41
C ILE A 59 -11.06 -6.09 -4.78
N GLY A 60 -10.25 -5.17 -5.30
CA GLY A 60 -10.45 -4.61 -6.64
C GLY A 60 -9.46 -3.51 -6.98
N GLY A 61 -9.42 -3.08 -8.23
CA GLY A 61 -8.55 -1.99 -8.70
C GLY A 61 -9.26 -0.63 -8.73
N GLN A 62 -10.14 -0.44 -9.70
CA GLN A 62 -10.95 0.78 -9.83
C GLN A 62 -12.36 0.44 -10.30
N TYR A 63 -13.31 1.32 -10.05
CA TYR A 63 -14.70 1.16 -10.45
C TYR A 63 -15.29 2.48 -10.97
N GLY A 64 -16.37 2.38 -11.75
CA GLY A 64 -17.05 3.53 -12.36
C GLY A 64 -16.08 4.42 -13.15
N VAL A 65 -16.13 5.73 -12.91
CA VAL A 65 -15.29 6.72 -13.59
C VAL A 65 -13.90 6.78 -12.95
N GLN A 66 -13.13 5.69 -13.08
CA GLN A 66 -11.75 5.55 -12.57
C GLN A 66 -11.62 5.88 -11.07
N LYS A 67 -12.62 5.54 -10.26
CA LYS A 67 -12.54 5.68 -8.81
C LYS A 67 -11.70 4.53 -8.26
N PRO A 68 -10.58 4.80 -7.57
CA PRO A 68 -9.79 3.73 -6.97
C PRO A 68 -10.57 3.09 -5.83
N THR A 69 -10.39 1.79 -5.65
CA THR A 69 -10.82 1.08 -4.44
C THR A 69 -9.88 1.38 -3.27
N ASP A 70 -10.33 1.15 -2.04
CA ASP A 70 -9.47 1.27 -0.87
C ASP A 70 -8.34 0.23 -0.91
N PHE A 71 -8.63 -0.97 -1.45
CA PHE A 71 -7.64 -2.02 -1.67
C PHE A 71 -6.46 -1.53 -2.55
N ILE A 72 -6.72 -0.93 -3.71
CA ILE A 72 -5.62 -0.47 -4.58
C ILE A 72 -4.84 0.69 -3.95
N CYS A 73 -5.47 1.48 -3.07
CA CYS A 73 -4.79 2.53 -2.31
C CYS A 73 -3.76 1.91 -1.37
N LEU A 74 -4.11 0.86 -0.63
CA LEU A 74 -3.17 0.14 0.23
C LEU A 74 -2.08 -0.57 -0.58
N VAL A 75 -2.39 -1.14 -1.74
CA VAL A 75 -1.38 -1.73 -2.64
C VAL A 75 -0.37 -0.67 -3.10
N LEU A 76 -0.83 0.51 -3.55
CA LEU A 76 0.09 1.59 -3.91
C LEU A 76 0.93 2.04 -2.71
N LYS A 77 0.35 2.06 -1.50
CA LYS A 77 1.09 2.37 -0.27
C LYS A 77 2.18 1.33 0.01
N LEU A 78 1.91 0.05 -0.15
CA LEU A 78 2.92 -1.01 -0.02
C LEU A 78 4.06 -0.83 -1.03
N LEU A 79 3.75 -0.50 -2.28
CA LEU A 79 4.76 -0.20 -3.29
C LEU A 79 5.59 1.05 -2.92
N GLN A 80 4.96 2.06 -2.34
CA GLN A 80 5.64 3.26 -1.86
C GLN A 80 6.60 2.97 -0.68
N LEU A 81 6.19 2.09 0.25
CA LEU A 81 6.95 1.74 1.45
C LEU A 81 8.01 0.67 1.21
N GLN A 82 7.81 -0.20 0.21
CA GLN A 82 8.65 -1.35 -0.10
C GLN A 82 9.13 -2.12 1.16
N PRO A 83 8.19 -2.69 1.94
CA PRO A 83 8.54 -3.42 3.16
C PRO A 83 9.47 -4.60 2.85
N ARG A 84 10.26 -4.98 3.86
CA ARG A 84 11.18 -6.13 3.75
C ARG A 84 10.43 -7.43 3.48
N GLU A 85 11.07 -8.36 2.78
CA GLU A 85 10.49 -9.65 2.38
C GLU A 85 9.89 -10.43 3.57
N GLU A 86 10.62 -10.47 4.68
CA GLU A 86 10.19 -11.09 5.95
C GLU A 86 8.87 -10.51 6.49
N ILE A 87 8.61 -9.21 6.27
CA ILE A 87 7.34 -8.58 6.65
C ILE A 87 6.22 -8.97 5.68
N VAL A 88 6.52 -9.02 4.37
CA VAL A 88 5.55 -9.46 3.35
C VAL A 88 5.14 -10.91 3.59
N ILE A 89 6.08 -11.79 3.93
CA ILE A 89 5.79 -13.18 4.31
C ILE A 89 4.86 -13.24 5.53
N LYS A 90 5.06 -12.39 6.54
CA LYS A 90 4.15 -12.29 7.69
C LYS A 90 2.73 -11.90 7.25
N TYR A 91 2.58 -10.96 6.32
CA TYR A 91 1.25 -10.59 5.79
C TYR A 91 0.54 -11.75 5.11
N ILE A 92 1.27 -12.59 4.36
CA ILE A 92 0.71 -13.71 3.59
C ILE A 92 0.35 -14.88 4.51
N THR A 93 1.23 -15.19 5.47
CA THR A 93 1.09 -16.36 6.35
C THR A 93 0.17 -16.11 7.54
N GLY A 94 -0.05 -14.84 7.91
CA GLY A 94 -0.80 -14.47 9.10
C GLY A 94 -0.04 -14.72 10.41
N LEU A 95 1.24 -15.09 10.35
CA LEU A 95 2.07 -15.36 11.52
C LEU A 95 2.34 -14.05 12.28
N SER A 96 1.68 -13.91 13.43
CA SER A 96 2.02 -12.92 14.44
C SER A 96 3.04 -13.52 15.41
N GLU A 97 3.93 -12.71 15.99
CA GLU A 97 5.00 -13.15 16.90
C GLU A 97 4.51 -13.85 18.19
N SER A 98 3.20 -14.01 18.34
CA SER A 98 2.54 -14.69 19.47
C SER A 98 2.58 -16.23 19.38
N ASP A 99 2.95 -16.82 18.24
CA ASP A 99 2.86 -18.28 18.04
C ASP A 99 4.15 -19.07 18.38
N ASN A 100 5.18 -18.42 18.93
CA ASN A 100 6.45 -19.07 19.31
C ASN A 100 6.54 -19.52 20.78
N ASN A 101 5.42 -19.56 21.51
CA ASN A 101 5.38 -20.09 22.87
C ASN A 101 4.32 -21.19 22.99
N LYS A 102 4.59 -22.34 22.36
CA LYS A 102 3.94 -23.60 22.69
C LYS A 102 4.89 -24.77 22.53
#